data_AF-A0A8X7R9P5-F1
#
_entry.id   AF-A0A8X7R9P5-F1
#
_cell.length_a   1.000
_cell.length_b   1.000
_cell.length_c   1.000
_cell.angle_alpha   90.00
_cell.angle_beta   90.00
_cell.angle_gamma   90.00
#
_symmetry.space_group_name_H-M   'P 1'
#
loop_
_entity.id
_entity.type
_entity.pdbx_description
1 polymer ?
#
loop_
_entity_poly.entity_id
_entity_poly.type
_entity_poly.pdbx_seq_one_letter_code
_entity_poly.pdbx_strand_id
1 'polypeptide(L)' 'MEDMEMVERYVKIGIWCIQEEPGMRPNMRSLTQMLEGVAQVHDPPNPSPYSIFSCEEYLSCGQVSSV' A
#
# COMPACT_ATOMS: atom_id res chain seq x y z
N MET A 1 -5.71 -15.68 -17.17
CA MET A 1 -5.81 -15.72 -15.69
C MET A 1 -4.46 -15.40 -15.05
N GLU A 2 -3.34 -15.85 -15.61
CA GLU A 2 -1.97 -15.49 -15.18
C GLU A 2 -1.71 -13.98 -15.07
N ASP A 3 -2.26 -13.18 -16.00
CA ASP A 3 -2.10 -11.71 -15.95
C ASP A 3 -2.66 -11.10 -14.66
N MET A 4 -3.78 -11.63 -14.15
CA MET A 4 -4.40 -11.10 -12.93
C MET A 4 -3.58 -11.44 -11.70
N GLU A 5 -2.96 -12.62 -11.65
CA GLU A 5 -2.03 -13.01 -10.58
C GLU A 5 -0.76 -12.15 -10.60
N MET A 6 -0.26 -11.79 -11.79
CA MET A 6 0.83 -10.84 -11.91
C MET A 6 0.43 -9.45 -11.40
N VAL A 7 -0.73 -8.95 -11.84
CA VAL A 7 -1.25 -7.65 -11.39
C VAL A 7 -1.40 -7.62 -9.87
N GLU A 8 -1.99 -8.66 -9.27
CA GLU A 8 -2.15 -8.76 -7.82
C GLU A 8 -0.79 -8.67 -7.10
N ARG A 9 0.22 -9.40 -7.58
CA ARG A 9 1.58 -9.37 -7.01
C ARG A 9 2.20 -7.98 -7.08
N TYR A 10 2.14 -7.32 -8.24
CA TYR A 10 2.70 -5.99 -8.43
C TYR A 10 1.97 -4.93 -7.60
N VAL A 11 0.64 -5.05 -7.44
CA VAL A 11 -0.14 -4.16 -6.57
C VAL A 11 0.28 -4.33 -5.11
N LYS A 12 0.40 -5.57 -4.62
CA LYS A 12 0.89 -5.82 -3.24
C LYS A 12 2.29 -5.25 -3.02
N ILE A 13 3.20 -5.42 -3.98
CA ILE A 13 4.54 -4.82 -3.95
C ILE A 13 4.46 -3.30 -3.90
N GLY A 14 3.61 -2.68 -4.73
CA GLY A 14 3.40 -1.23 -4.74
C GLY A 14 2.93 -0.71 -3.38
N ILE A 15 1.97 -1.39 -2.75
CA ILE A 15 1.44 -1.03 -1.43
C ILE A 15 2.54 -1.15 -0.34
N TRP A 16 3.40 -2.17 -0.40
CA TRP A 16 4.56 -2.30 0.49
C TRP A 16 5.55 -1.13 0.36
N CYS A 17 5.77 -0.62 -0.87
CA CYS A 17 6.72 0.47 -1.14
C CYS A 17 6.24 1.84 -0.64
N ILE A 18 4.93 2.08 -0.60
CA ILE A 18 4.34 3.37 -0.21
C ILE A 18 3.98 3.44 1.27
N GLN A 19 4.33 2.45 2.08
CA GLN A 19 4.04 2.45 3.53
C GLN A 19 4.63 3.69 4.20
N GLU A 20 3.84 4.34 5.06
CA GLU A 20 4.26 5.54 5.78
C GLU A 20 5.52 5.26 6.61
N GLU A 21 5.49 4.18 7.41
CA GLU A 21 6.61 3.71 8.22
C GLU A 21 7.74 3.17 7.32
N PRO A 22 8.92 3.81 7.27
CA PRO A 22 10.02 3.37 6.42
C PRO A 22 10.53 1.97 6.76
N GLY A 23 10.46 1.56 8.04
CA GLY A 23 10.88 0.23 8.48
C GLY A 23 10.01 -0.91 7.94
N MET A 24 8.79 -0.61 7.51
CA MET A 24 7.89 -1.58 6.88
C MET A 24 8.15 -1.75 5.39
N ARG A 25 8.87 -0.82 4.75
CA ARG A 25 9.16 -0.92 3.31
C ARG A 25 10.18 -2.03 3.06
N PRO A 26 10.02 -2.82 1.99
CA PRO A 26 11.00 -3.83 1.63
C PRO A 26 12.31 -3.16 1.23
N ASN A 27 13.43 -3.73 1.68
CA ASN A 27 14.74 -3.34 1.16
C ASN A 27 14.89 -3.77 -0.32
N MET A 28 15.86 -3.20 -1.02
CA MET A 28 16.08 -3.47 -2.45
C MET A 28 16.25 -4.96 -2.77
N ARG A 29 16.96 -5.73 -1.92
CA ARG A 29 17.13 -7.18 -2.15
C ARG A 29 15.81 -7.92 -2.08
N SER A 30 15.01 -7.66 -1.06
CA SER A 30 13.69 -8.27 -0.88
C SER A 30 12.75 -7.87 -2.02
N LEU A 31 12.74 -6.58 -2.38
CA LEU A 31 11.92 -6.06 -3.46
C LEU A 31 12.25 -6.74 -4.80
N THR A 32 13.54 -6.88 -5.13
CA THR A 32 13.96 -7.60 -6.34
C THR A 32 13.53 -9.06 -6.33
N GLN A 33 13.68 -9.77 -5.20
CA GLN A 33 13.23 -11.16 -5.07
C GLN A 33 11.71 -11.31 -5.23
N MET A 34 10.92 -10.35 -4.75
CA MET A 34 9.47 -10.32 -4.92
C MET A 34 9.07 -10.06 -6.38
N LEU A 35 9.78 -9.16 -7.08
CA LEU A 35 9.54 -8.84 -8.49
C LEU A 35 9.89 -10.03 -9.40
N GLU A 36 11.01 -10.70 -9.13
CA GLU A 36 11.46 -11.89 -9.87
C GLU A 36 10.64 -13.15 -9.56
N GLY A 37 9.74 -13.10 -8.57
CA GLY A 37 8.92 -14.24 -8.14
C GLY A 37 9.70 -15.30 -7.35
N VAL A 38 10.91 -14.97 -6.88
CA VAL A 38 11.75 -15.83 -6.03
C VAL A 38 11.20 -15.86 -4.59
N ALA A 39 10.63 -14.74 -4.13
CA ALA A 39 10.02 -14.61 -2.82
C ALA A 39 8.50 -14.43 -2.92
N GLN A 40 7.76 -15.09 -2.03
CA GLN A 40 6.31 -14.90 -1.92
C GLN A 40 5.98 -13.50 -1.42
N VAL A 41 4.96 -12.88 -2.03
CA VAL A 41 4.45 -11.58 -1.61
C VAL A 41 3.24 -11.79 -0.68
N HIS A 42 3.43 -11.54 0.61
CA HIS A 42 2.34 -11.52 1.58
C HIS A 42 1.49 -10.25 1.46
N ASP A 43 0.27 -10.32 1.98
CA ASP A 43 -0.62 -9.17 2.01
C ASP A 43 0.01 -8.02 2.82
N PRO A 44 0.12 -6.82 2.22
CA PRO A 44 0.68 -5.68 2.89
C PRO A 44 -0.28 -5.17 3.99
N PRO A 45 0.26 -4.52 5.03
CA PRO A 45 -0.57 -3.78 5.98
C PRO A 45 -1.34 -2.66 5.26
N ASN A 46 -2.51 -2.29 5.81
CA ASN A 46 -3.32 -1.21 5.24
C ASN A 46 -2.45 0.05 5.08
N PRO A 47 -2.24 0.55 3.85
CA PRO A 47 -1.37 1.71 3.59
C PRO A 47 -1.88 3.00 4.24
N SER A 48 -3.14 3.04 4.66
CA SER A 48 -3.72 4.15 5.42
C SER A 48 -4.40 3.63 6.69
N PRO A 49 -3.76 3.69 7.86
CA PRO A 49 -4.43 3.40 9.14
C PRO A 49 -5.58 4.39 9.43
N TYR A 50 -5.66 5.50 8.69
CA TYR A 50 -6.68 6.56 8.84
C TYR A 50 -7.84 6.46 7.85
N SER A 51 -7.89 5.43 6.99
CA SER A 51 -8.95 5.28 5.97
C SER A 51 -10.32 4.83 6.53
N ILE A 52 -10.47 4.73 7.85
CA ILE A 52 -11.75 4.59 8.57
C ILE A 52 -12.62 5.88 8.47
N PHE A 53 -12.13 6.99 7.93
CA PHE A 53 -12.96 8.17 7.64
C PHE A 53 -13.78 8.08 6.34
N SER A 54 -14.03 6.87 5.84
CA SER A 54 -14.95 6.68 4.71
C SER A 54 -16.40 6.67 5.21
N CYS A 55 -17.06 7.83 5.06
CA CYS A 55 -18.52 8.06 5.06
C CYS A 55 -19.23 8.68 6.30
N GLU A 56 -18.55 9.11 7.36
CA GLU A 56 -19.16 10.03 8.37
C GLU A 56 -18.52 11.43 8.45
N GLU A 57 -17.34 11.68 7.86
CA GLU A 57 -16.63 12.96 8.06
C GLU A 57 -16.60 13.93 6.86
N TYR A 58 -17.42 13.74 5.82
CA TYR A 58 -17.64 14.83 4.85
C TYR A 58 -18.55 15.95 5.39
N LEU A 59 -19.19 15.74 6.55
CA LEU A 59 -20.08 16.73 7.19
C LEU A 59 -19.54 17.30 8.51
N SER A 60 -18.39 16.82 9.03
CA SER A 60 -17.91 17.25 10.35
C SER A 60 -16.71 18.20 10.31
N CYS A 61 -15.76 18.06 9.38
CA CYS A 61 -14.62 18.98 9.33
C CYS A 61 -14.90 20.15 8.36
N GLY A 62 -15.66 21.12 8.85
CA GLY A 62 -15.77 22.43 8.23
C GLY A 62 -14.42 23.13 8.13
N GLN A 63 -14.22 23.79 6.98
CA GLN A 63 -13.19 24.77 6.62
C GLN A 63 -11.80 24.21 6.29
N VAL A 64 -11.55 24.08 4.98
CA VAL A 64 -10.23 24.34 4.41
C VAL A 64 -9.85 25.79 4.78
N SER A 65 -8.96 25.97 5.75
CA SER A 65 -8.31 27.27 5.92
C SER A 65 -7.27 27.41 4.82
N SER A 66 -7.49 28.38 3.93
CA SER A 66 -6.47 28.94 3.05
C SER A 66 -5.23 29.30 3.86
N VAL A 67 -4.07 28.87 3.35
CA VAL A 67 -2.84 29.67 3.43
C VAL A 67 -2.64 30.40 2.12
#